data_AF-A0A2V6I756-F1
#
_entry.id   AF-A0A2V6I756-F1
#
_cell.length_a   1.000
_cell.length_b   1.000
_cell.length_c   1.000
_cell.angle_alpha   90.00
_cell.angle_beta   90.00
_cell.angle_gamma   90.00
#
_symmetry.space_group_name_H-M   'P 1'
#
loop_
_entity.id
_entity.type
_entity.pdbx_description
1 polymer ?
#
loop_
_entity_poly.entity_id
_entity_poly.type
_entity_poly.pdbx_seq_one_letter_code
_entity_poly.pdbx_strand_id
1 'polypeptide(L)'
;MNSPATTPLLHYSIIPLLLAEEFHDITPPVDYSLLSPWLIFLGVFVLLTTIGLIVWFVAKSFRRPTPPQLPRERALALLEQIRGQITAIDPYRFSIRVSDILRRYVTEQFGLPVTRQTSVEFLNGLRGSSPFSDDEKSLLEDFLNRCDLIKFARYEATLSDSELLLEEAIRFVKGGQPCLIGSQEIAR
;
A
#
# COMPACT_ATOMS: atom_id res chain seq x y z
N MET A 1 69.72 21.61 93.35
CA MET A 1 70.38 20.33 93.03
C MET A 1 69.35 19.47 92.32
N ASN A 2 69.74 18.87 91.21
CA ASN A 2 68.89 18.53 90.09
C ASN A 2 68.68 17.00 90.02
N SER A 3 67.48 16.59 89.55
CA SER A 3 67.12 15.30 88.92
C SER A 3 66.99 14.03 89.80
N PRO A 4 66.30 12.95 89.34
CA PRO A 4 65.13 12.88 88.44
C PRO A 4 64.11 11.75 88.81
N ALA A 5 63.02 11.68 88.03
CA ALA A 5 62.25 10.46 87.69
C ALA A 5 61.35 9.86 88.82
N THR A 6 60.22 9.19 88.62
CA THR A 6 59.61 8.48 87.48
C THR A 6 58.12 8.32 87.82
N THR A 7 57.22 8.68 86.91
CA THR A 7 55.81 8.26 86.93
C THR A 7 55.67 6.84 86.37
N PRO A 8 54.78 6.02 86.92
CA PRO A 8 54.06 5.06 86.10
C PRO A 8 52.55 5.28 86.27
N LEU A 9 51.92 5.95 85.31
CA LEU A 9 50.46 5.92 85.18
C LEU A 9 50.09 4.73 84.31
N LEU A 10 49.53 3.70 84.95
CA LEU A 10 48.94 2.53 84.29
C LEU A 10 47.76 2.99 83.43
N HIS A 11 47.98 3.12 82.12
CA HIS A 11 46.91 3.29 81.15
C HIS A 11 46.25 1.92 80.92
N TYR A 12 45.16 1.67 81.64
CA TYR A 12 44.25 0.58 81.35
C TYR A 12 43.49 0.90 80.06
N SER A 13 43.88 0.26 78.96
CA SER A 13 43.19 0.39 77.68
C SER A 13 41.94 -0.48 77.71
N ILE A 14 40.79 0.12 78.03
CA ILE A 14 39.47 -0.49 77.79
C ILE A 14 39.32 -0.55 76.27
N ILE A 15 39.42 -1.74 75.68
CA ILE A 15 38.98 -1.98 74.31
C ILE A 15 37.45 -1.94 74.36
N PRO A 16 36.76 -0.97 73.73
CA PRO A 16 35.35 -1.14 73.50
C PRO A 16 35.24 -2.23 72.43
N LEU A 17 34.74 -3.39 72.85
CA LEU A 17 34.08 -4.39 72.02
C LEU A 17 32.83 -3.75 71.39
N LEU A 18 33.02 -2.69 70.60
CA LEU A 18 32.03 -2.15 69.69
C LEU A 18 32.21 -2.92 68.40
N LEU A 19 31.52 -4.06 68.38
CA LEU A 19 30.84 -4.64 67.23
C LEU A 19 31.15 -3.86 65.96
N ALA A 20 32.06 -4.42 65.17
CA ALA A 20 32.17 -4.13 63.76
C ALA A 20 30.88 -4.61 63.06
N GLU A 21 29.74 -4.00 63.38
CA GLU A 21 28.69 -3.83 62.39
C GLU A 21 29.20 -2.73 61.46
N GLU A 22 30.06 -3.17 60.54
CA GLU A 22 30.47 -2.41 59.37
C GLU A 22 29.20 -2.15 58.56
N PHE A 23 28.51 -1.07 58.91
CA PHE A 23 27.42 -0.52 58.12
C PHE A 23 28.00 -0.27 56.73
N HIS A 24 27.63 -1.13 55.79
CA HIS A 24 27.93 -0.93 54.39
C HIS A 24 27.28 0.37 53.96
N ASP A 25 28.12 1.34 53.61
CA ASP A 25 27.70 2.64 53.12
C ASP A 25 26.76 2.44 51.92
N ILE A 26 25.51 2.85 52.07
CA ILE A 26 24.53 2.81 50.99
C ILE A 26 24.93 3.91 50.01
N THR A 27 25.60 3.50 48.93
CA THR A 27 25.92 4.41 47.82
C THR A 27 24.69 5.24 47.43
N PRO A 28 24.85 6.56 47.21
CA PRO A 28 23.74 7.43 46.83
C PRO A 28 23.07 6.88 45.56
N PRO A 29 21.74 7.03 45.38
CA PRO A 29 21.03 6.51 44.23
C PRO A 29 21.72 6.97 42.95
N VAL A 30 22.29 6.03 42.21
CA VAL A 30 22.83 6.31 40.89
C VAL A 30 21.64 6.52 39.95
N ASP A 31 21.55 7.70 39.34
CA ASP A 31 20.53 7.98 38.34
C ASP A 31 20.78 7.09 37.12
N TYR A 32 20.05 5.98 37.04
CA TYR A 32 19.94 5.14 35.84
C TYR A 32 19.04 5.81 34.80
N SER A 33 19.31 7.08 34.48
CA SER A 33 18.83 7.69 33.24
C SER A 33 19.73 7.19 32.10
N LEU A 34 19.66 5.89 31.81
CA LEU A 34 20.48 5.22 30.79
C LEU A 34 20.34 5.86 29.41
N LEU A 35 19.25 6.59 29.18
CA LEU A 35 19.00 7.39 28.00
C LEU A 35 18.51 8.76 28.46
N SER A 36 19.21 9.83 28.06
CA SER A 36 18.72 11.19 28.26
C SER A 36 17.32 11.32 27.65
N PRO A 37 16.32 11.90 28.36
CA PRO A 37 14.94 11.99 27.86
C PRO A 37 14.83 12.60 26.46
N TRP A 38 15.75 13.48 26.08
CA TRP A 38 15.84 14.06 24.74
C TRP A 38 16.06 13.01 23.64
N LEU A 39 16.79 11.92 23.93
CA LEU A 39 17.02 10.81 23.00
C LEU A 39 15.75 10.02 22.72
N ILE A 40 14.83 9.95 23.70
CA ILE A 40 13.52 9.32 23.52
C ILE A 40 12.69 10.17 22.56
N PHE A 41 12.66 11.50 22.75
CA PHE A 41 11.99 12.41 21.83
C PHE A 41 12.60 12.37 20.41
N LEU A 42 13.94 12.31 20.31
CA LEU A 42 14.64 12.15 19.05
C LEU A 42 14.26 10.82 18.36
N GLY A 43 14.25 9.71 19.10
CA GLY A 43 13.87 8.40 18.60
C GLY A 43 12.43 8.35 18.10
N VAL A 44 11.50 8.93 18.85
CA VAL A 44 10.08 9.04 18.46
C VAL A 44 9.93 9.92 17.21
N PHE A 45 10.64 11.04 17.14
CA PHE A 45 10.61 11.94 15.98
C PHE A 45 11.14 11.27 14.71
N VAL A 46 12.27 10.57 14.80
CA VAL A 46 12.84 9.79 13.69
C VAL A 46 11.88 8.68 13.28
N LEU A 47 11.28 7.97 14.23
CA LEU A 47 10.31 6.90 13.94
C LEU A 47 9.10 7.44 13.19
N LEU A 48 8.46 8.52 13.68
CA LEU A 48 7.31 9.13 13.01
C LEU A 48 7.67 9.64 11.61
N THR A 49 8.82 10.29 11.47
CA THR A 49 9.29 10.81 10.17
C THR A 49 9.51 9.66 9.19
N THR A 50 10.11 8.56 9.64
CA THR A 50 10.36 7.38 8.81
C THR A 50 9.05 6.71 8.39
N ILE A 51 8.10 6.54 9.31
CA ILE A 51 6.77 5.99 9.00
C ILE A 51 6.04 6.91 8.00
N GLY A 52 6.06 8.22 8.22
CA GLY A 52 5.47 9.21 7.31
C GLY A 52 6.09 9.15 5.91
N LEU A 53 7.42 9.03 5.82
CA LEU A 53 8.14 8.88 4.56
C LEU A 53 7.79 7.57 3.86
N ILE A 54 7.69 6.46 4.59
CA ILE A 54 7.28 5.16 4.04
C ILE A 54 5.85 5.24 3.51
N VAL A 55 4.90 5.75 4.31
CA VAL A 55 3.50 5.94 3.89
C VAL A 55 3.42 6.85 2.68
N TRP A 56 4.16 7.96 2.68
CA TRP A 56 4.22 8.89 1.55
C TRP A 56 4.82 8.22 0.31
N PHE A 57 5.89 7.44 0.45
CA PHE A 57 6.55 6.77 -0.67
C PHE A 57 5.69 5.65 -1.25
N VAL A 58 4.99 4.89 -0.39
CA VAL A 58 4.03 3.86 -0.79
C VAL A 58 2.82 4.50 -1.46
N ALA A 59 2.20 5.52 -0.85
CA ALA A 59 1.09 6.26 -1.43
C ALA A 59 1.49 6.94 -2.76
N LYS A 60 2.72 7.47 -2.82
CA LYS A 60 3.29 8.01 -4.06
C LYS A 60 3.52 6.90 -5.07
N SER A 61 3.99 5.72 -4.69
CA SER A 61 4.19 4.56 -5.59
C SER A 61 2.87 4.11 -6.21
N PHE A 62 1.78 4.07 -5.44
CA PHE A 62 0.42 3.89 -5.97
C PHE A 62 -0.04 5.03 -6.91
N ARG A 63 0.62 6.18 -6.84
CA ARG A 63 0.42 7.35 -7.73
C ARG A 63 1.55 7.55 -8.74
N ARG A 64 2.55 6.67 -8.81
CA ARG A 64 3.62 6.78 -9.80
C ARG A 64 3.09 6.18 -11.09
N PRO A 65 3.17 6.90 -12.21
CA PRO A 65 2.98 6.27 -13.50
C PRO A 65 4.11 5.24 -13.63
N THR A 66 3.76 3.96 -13.51
CA THR A 66 4.57 2.84 -13.98
C THR A 66 5.11 3.22 -15.37
N PRO A 67 6.34 2.85 -15.76
CA PRO A 67 6.85 3.04 -17.13
C PRO A 67 5.74 2.74 -18.15
N PRO A 68 5.70 3.40 -19.32
CA PRO A 68 4.58 3.35 -20.26
C PRO A 68 4.44 1.96 -20.89
N GLN A 69 4.11 0.96 -20.08
CA GLN A 69 3.39 -0.22 -20.50
C GLN A 69 2.11 0.33 -21.08
N LEU A 70 1.89 0.01 -22.34
CA LEU A 70 0.68 0.41 -23.05
C LEU A 70 -0.51 0.03 -22.16
N PRO A 71 -1.50 0.92 -21.93
CA PRO A 71 -2.66 0.62 -21.10
C PRO A 71 -3.30 -0.73 -21.46
N ARG A 72 -3.23 -1.07 -22.75
CA ARG A 72 -3.58 -2.36 -23.34
C ARG A 72 -2.82 -3.56 -22.73
N GLU A 73 -1.50 -3.52 -22.69
CA GLU A 73 -0.67 -4.62 -22.15
C GLU A 73 -0.97 -4.84 -20.67
N ARG A 74 -1.13 -3.76 -19.92
CA ARG A 74 -1.51 -3.81 -18.51
C ARG A 74 -2.89 -4.46 -18.33
N ALA A 75 -3.87 -4.06 -19.13
CA ALA A 75 -5.21 -4.63 -19.08
C ALA A 75 -5.18 -6.13 -19.42
N LEU A 76 -4.46 -6.53 -20.46
CA LEU A 76 -4.30 -7.95 -20.81
C LEU A 76 -3.61 -8.75 -19.70
N ALA A 77 -2.57 -8.20 -19.07
CA ALA A 77 -1.90 -8.86 -17.95
C ALA A 77 -2.85 -9.06 -16.75
N LEU A 78 -3.67 -8.05 -16.42
CA LEU A 78 -4.66 -8.16 -15.35
C LEU A 78 -5.79 -9.14 -15.68
N LEU A 79 -6.24 -9.19 -16.94
CA LEU A 79 -7.22 -10.16 -17.42
C LEU A 79 -6.66 -11.59 -17.39
N GLU A 80 -5.39 -11.78 -17.72
CA GLU A 80 -4.74 -13.10 -17.61
C GLU A 80 -4.57 -13.51 -16.14
N GLN A 81 -4.21 -12.57 -15.26
CA GLN A 81 -4.10 -12.83 -13.83
C GLN A 81 -5.45 -13.27 -13.23
N ILE A 82 -6.55 -12.61 -13.59
CA ILE A 82 -7.86 -12.98 -13.07
C ILE A 82 -8.38 -14.30 -13.67
N ARG A 83 -7.95 -14.68 -14.87
CA ARG A 83 -8.26 -15.99 -15.48
C ARG A 83 -7.94 -17.14 -14.53
N GLY A 84 -6.76 -17.11 -13.91
CA GLY A 84 -6.33 -18.16 -12.97
C GLY A 84 -7.18 -18.24 -11.68
N GLN A 85 -8.04 -17.25 -11.43
CA GLN A 85 -8.89 -17.18 -10.25
C GLN A 85 -10.37 -17.49 -10.56
N ILE A 86 -10.70 -17.88 -11.80
CA ILE A 86 -12.08 -18.04 -12.25
C ILE A 86 -12.87 -19.09 -11.47
N THR A 87 -12.23 -20.19 -11.07
CA THR A 87 -12.84 -21.26 -10.27
C THR A 87 -12.85 -20.93 -8.77
N ALA A 88 -11.99 -20.00 -8.33
CA ALA A 88 -11.81 -19.65 -6.92
C ALA A 88 -12.70 -18.49 -6.47
N ILE A 89 -13.19 -17.68 -7.41
CA ILE A 89 -13.97 -16.48 -7.16
C ILE A 89 -15.41 -16.72 -7.60
N ASP A 90 -16.35 -16.25 -6.80
CA ASP A 90 -17.76 -16.25 -7.15
C ASP A 90 -18.03 -15.45 -8.46
N PRO A 91 -18.83 -15.96 -9.40
CA PRO A 91 -19.12 -15.32 -10.69
C PRO A 91 -19.57 -13.86 -10.59
N TYR A 92 -20.32 -13.49 -9.56
CA TYR A 92 -20.68 -12.09 -9.32
C TYR A 92 -19.46 -11.23 -9.04
N ARG A 93 -18.57 -11.67 -8.14
CA ARG A 93 -17.32 -10.96 -7.81
C ARG A 93 -16.37 -10.92 -9.01
N PHE A 94 -16.34 -11.98 -9.81
CA PHE A 94 -15.56 -12.05 -11.03
C PHE A 94 -16.01 -10.97 -12.03
N SER A 95 -17.31 -10.88 -12.30
CA SER A 95 -17.88 -9.87 -13.22
C SER A 95 -17.56 -8.44 -12.82
N ILE A 96 -17.57 -8.12 -11.52
CA ILE A 96 -17.19 -6.79 -11.02
C ILE A 96 -15.73 -6.49 -11.35
N ARG A 97 -14.83 -7.42 -11.03
CA ARG A 97 -13.39 -7.22 -11.26
C ARG A 97 -13.04 -7.08 -12.74
N VAL A 98 -13.62 -7.91 -13.62
CA VAL A 98 -13.40 -7.80 -15.07
C VAL A 98 -13.93 -6.46 -15.58
N SER A 99 -15.12 -6.04 -15.14
CA SER A 99 -15.70 -4.73 -15.48
C SER A 99 -14.81 -3.56 -15.04
N ASP A 100 -14.23 -3.63 -13.85
CA ASP A 100 -13.32 -2.60 -13.32
C ASP A 100 -12.02 -2.53 -14.14
N ILE A 101 -11.43 -3.67 -14.51
CA ILE A 101 -10.22 -3.73 -15.36
C ILE A 101 -10.52 -3.09 -16.72
N LEU A 102 -11.65 -3.42 -17.34
CA LEU A 102 -12.03 -2.89 -18.65
C LEU A 102 -12.32 -1.39 -18.62
N ARG A 103 -13.08 -0.92 -17.62
CA ARG A 103 -13.34 0.52 -17.44
C ARG A 103 -12.06 1.29 -17.25
N ARG A 104 -11.12 0.75 -16.47
CA ARG A 104 -9.82 1.37 -16.24
C ARG A 104 -8.99 1.42 -17.50
N TYR A 105 -8.95 0.34 -18.28
CA TYR A 105 -8.30 0.31 -19.59
C TYR A 105 -8.79 1.44 -20.50
N VAL A 106 -10.10 1.55 -20.68
CA VAL A 106 -10.72 2.57 -21.53
C VAL A 106 -10.44 3.98 -20.99
N THR A 107 -10.57 4.17 -19.68
CA THR A 107 -10.32 5.46 -19.04
C THR A 107 -8.86 5.91 -19.20
N GLU A 108 -7.91 5.00 -19.01
CA GLU A 108 -6.48 5.26 -19.19
C GLU A 108 -6.10 5.46 -20.66
N GLN A 109 -6.71 4.71 -21.58
CA GLN A 109 -6.43 4.79 -23.01
C GLN A 109 -6.91 6.11 -23.65
N PHE A 110 -8.02 6.67 -23.17
CA PHE A 110 -8.65 7.87 -23.76
C PHE A 110 -8.67 9.08 -22.84
N GLY A 111 -8.02 9.00 -21.67
CA GLY A 111 -7.91 10.13 -20.74
C GLY A 111 -9.25 10.58 -20.14
N LEU A 112 -10.20 9.65 -19.96
CA LEU A 112 -11.47 9.96 -19.32
C LEU A 112 -11.29 10.23 -17.82
N PRO A 113 -12.17 11.04 -17.19
CA PRO A 113 -12.12 11.21 -15.76
C PRO A 113 -12.51 9.91 -15.04
N VAL A 114 -11.60 9.41 -14.18
CA VAL A 114 -11.79 8.22 -13.32
C VAL A 114 -12.81 8.53 -12.20
N THR A 115 -14.08 8.66 -12.58
CA THR A 115 -15.16 8.99 -11.65
C THR A 115 -16.04 7.76 -11.42
N ARG A 116 -16.69 7.66 -10.25
CA ARG A 116 -17.74 6.65 -10.03
C ARG A 116 -18.94 7.00 -10.92
N GLN A 117 -18.94 6.45 -12.12
CA GLN A 117 -20.01 6.59 -13.10
C GLN A 117 -20.76 5.27 -13.25
N THR A 118 -22.05 5.37 -13.53
CA THR A 118 -22.86 4.22 -13.93
C THR A 118 -22.40 3.70 -15.31
N SER A 119 -22.78 2.48 -15.69
CA SER A 119 -22.48 1.93 -17.04
C SER A 119 -22.98 2.85 -18.15
N VAL A 120 -24.18 3.42 -17.98
CA VAL A 120 -24.83 4.32 -18.94
C VAL A 120 -24.06 5.65 -19.06
N GLU A 121 -23.70 6.26 -17.93
CA GLU A 121 -22.90 7.50 -17.92
C GLU A 121 -21.52 7.29 -18.57
N PHE A 122 -20.89 6.16 -18.30
CA PHE A 122 -19.60 5.80 -18.88
C PHE A 122 -19.69 5.66 -20.41
N LEU A 123 -20.70 4.94 -20.92
CA LEU A 123 -20.95 4.81 -22.36
C LEU A 123 -21.30 6.15 -23.02
N ASN A 124 -22.11 6.98 -22.35
CA ASN A 124 -22.44 8.33 -22.85
C ASN A 124 -21.20 9.24 -22.89
N GLY A 125 -20.32 9.15 -21.89
CA GLY A 125 -19.04 9.86 -21.89
C GLY A 125 -18.16 9.47 -23.09
N LEU A 126 -18.15 8.19 -23.46
CA LEU A 126 -17.41 7.69 -24.61
C LEU A 126 -17.94 8.19 -25.95
N ARG A 127 -19.25 8.38 -26.10
CA ARG A 127 -19.86 8.89 -27.34
C ARG A 127 -19.33 10.28 -27.73
N GLY A 128 -18.96 11.11 -26.76
CA GLY A 128 -18.48 12.48 -27.00
C GLY A 128 -16.96 12.64 -27.09
N SER A 129 -16.17 11.63 -26.71
CA SER A 129 -14.73 11.80 -26.44
C SER A 129 -13.82 10.68 -26.97
N SER A 130 -14.38 9.54 -27.38
CA SER A 130 -13.58 8.39 -27.81
C SER A 130 -13.57 8.22 -29.34
N PRO A 131 -12.40 7.92 -29.95
CA PRO A 131 -12.28 7.55 -31.36
C PRO A 131 -12.66 6.09 -31.64
N PHE A 132 -13.37 5.39 -30.73
CA PHE A 132 -13.86 4.04 -31.00
C PHE A 132 -14.77 3.99 -32.22
N SER A 133 -14.63 2.93 -33.01
CA SER A 133 -15.60 2.57 -34.05
C SER A 133 -16.95 2.23 -33.41
N ASP A 134 -18.01 2.29 -34.19
CA ASP A 134 -19.35 1.94 -33.69
C ASP A 134 -19.43 0.46 -33.27
N ASP A 135 -18.66 -0.41 -33.93
CA ASP A 135 -18.53 -1.84 -33.56
C ASP A 135 -17.86 -2.01 -32.19
N GLU A 136 -16.80 -1.26 -31.90
CA GLU A 136 -16.13 -1.29 -30.59
C GLU A 136 -17.04 -0.77 -29.48
N LYS A 137 -17.81 0.29 -29.74
CA LYS A 137 -18.79 0.81 -28.78
C LYS A 137 -19.88 -0.22 -28.51
N SER A 138 -20.40 -0.88 -29.54
CA SER A 138 -21.40 -1.95 -29.39
C SER A 138 -20.85 -3.10 -28.55
N LEU A 139 -19.62 -3.55 -28.83
CA LEU A 139 -18.97 -4.63 -28.05
C LEU A 139 -18.82 -4.26 -26.57
N LEU A 140 -18.46 -3.02 -26.28
CA LEU A 140 -18.33 -2.53 -24.90
C LEU A 140 -19.70 -2.41 -24.21
N GLU A 141 -20.71 -1.94 -24.93
CA GLU A 141 -22.09 -1.83 -24.44
C GLU A 141 -22.66 -3.21 -24.09
N ASP A 142 -22.52 -4.18 -24.99
CA ASP A 142 -22.95 -5.57 -24.78
C ASP A 142 -22.26 -6.19 -23.56
N PHE A 143 -20.95 -6.01 -23.44
CA PHE A 143 -20.17 -6.50 -22.29
C PHE A 143 -20.65 -5.89 -20.96
N LEU A 144 -20.85 -4.56 -20.92
CA LEU A 144 -21.29 -3.89 -19.69
C LEU A 144 -22.72 -4.27 -19.32
N ASN A 145 -23.60 -4.46 -20.30
CA ASN A 145 -24.96 -4.93 -20.07
C ASN A 145 -24.96 -6.34 -19.48
N ARG A 146 -24.15 -7.26 -20.01
CA ARG A 146 -24.01 -8.62 -19.45
C ARG A 146 -23.46 -8.60 -18.02
N CYS A 147 -22.49 -7.73 -17.72
CA CYS A 147 -22.03 -7.52 -16.35
C CYS A 147 -23.16 -7.03 -15.43
N ASP A 148 -24.00 -6.10 -15.89
CA ASP A 148 -25.09 -5.54 -15.09
C ASP A 148 -26.22 -6.56 -14.84
N LEU A 149 -26.50 -7.44 -15.80
CA LEU A 149 -27.41 -8.58 -15.59
C LEU A 149 -26.92 -9.50 -14.46
N ILE A 150 -25.64 -9.85 -14.44
CA ILE A 150 -25.06 -10.67 -13.37
C ILE A 150 -25.09 -9.93 -12.03
N LYS A 151 -24.83 -8.61 -12.03
CA LYS A 151 -24.78 -7.81 -10.81
C LYS A 151 -26.15 -7.56 -10.18
N PHE A 152 -27.18 -7.35 -10.99
CA PHE A 152 -28.47 -6.84 -10.50
C PHE A 152 -29.65 -7.79 -10.71
N ALA A 153 -29.61 -8.68 -11.71
CA ALA A 153 -30.74 -9.55 -12.03
C ALA A 153 -30.80 -10.85 -11.21
N ARG A 154 -29.95 -11.01 -10.17
CA ARG A 154 -29.79 -12.26 -9.38
C ARG A 154 -29.63 -13.49 -10.29
N TYR A 155 -28.98 -13.30 -11.42
CA TYR A 155 -28.69 -14.38 -12.34
C TYR A 155 -27.66 -15.30 -11.68
N GLU A 156 -27.96 -16.60 -11.57
CA GLU A 156 -26.96 -17.60 -11.16
C GLU A 156 -25.98 -17.79 -12.31
N ALA A 157 -25.05 -16.84 -12.43
CA ALA A 157 -23.99 -16.93 -13.40
C ALA A 157 -23.15 -18.17 -13.14
N THR A 158 -22.90 -18.92 -14.18
CA THR A 158 -22.09 -20.14 -14.13
C THR A 158 -20.62 -19.81 -14.36
N LEU A 159 -19.75 -20.79 -14.14
CA LEU A 159 -18.34 -20.67 -14.48
C LEU A 159 -18.15 -20.39 -15.97
N SER A 160 -18.97 -20.99 -16.83
CA SER A 160 -18.96 -20.76 -18.28
C SER A 160 -19.33 -19.32 -18.65
N ASP A 161 -20.26 -18.69 -17.92
CA ASP A 161 -20.58 -17.27 -18.14
C ASP A 161 -19.39 -16.36 -17.77
N SER A 162 -18.63 -16.74 -16.75
CA SER A 162 -17.41 -16.03 -16.35
C SER A 162 -16.30 -16.16 -17.38
N GLU A 163 -16.15 -17.36 -17.99
CA GLU A 163 -15.18 -17.61 -19.05
C GLU A 163 -15.53 -16.78 -20.29
N LEU A 164 -16.79 -16.79 -20.69
CA LEU A 164 -17.28 -16.04 -21.84
C LEU A 164 -17.12 -14.52 -21.64
N LEU A 165 -17.43 -14.01 -20.45
CA LEU A 165 -17.18 -12.60 -20.10
C LEU A 165 -15.71 -12.22 -20.19
N LEU A 166 -14.82 -13.10 -19.73
CA LEU A 166 -13.39 -12.87 -19.79
C LEU A 166 -12.90 -12.84 -21.24
N GLU A 167 -13.36 -13.78 -22.07
CA GLU A 167 -13.03 -13.82 -23.50
C GLU A 167 -13.51 -12.57 -24.23
N GLU A 168 -14.73 -12.10 -23.96
CA GLU A 168 -15.27 -10.85 -24.52
C GLU A 168 -14.40 -9.64 -24.14
N ALA A 169 -14.02 -9.54 -22.86
CA ALA A 169 -13.14 -8.47 -22.39
C ALA A 169 -11.76 -8.52 -23.06
N ILE A 170 -11.17 -9.70 -23.19
CA ILE A 170 -9.88 -9.89 -23.86
C ILE A 170 -9.99 -9.56 -25.35
N ARG A 171 -11.07 -9.99 -26.01
CA ARG A 171 -11.33 -9.68 -27.41
C ARG A 171 -11.45 -8.18 -27.62
N PHE A 172 -12.15 -7.46 -26.75
CA PHE A 172 -12.25 -6.01 -26.81
C PHE A 172 -10.88 -5.34 -26.66
N VAL A 173 -10.08 -5.73 -25.66
CA VAL A 173 -8.73 -5.18 -25.46
C VAL A 173 -7.78 -5.55 -26.61
N LYS A 174 -7.96 -6.70 -27.26
CA LYS A 174 -7.18 -7.12 -28.43
C LYS A 174 -7.63 -6.45 -29.74
N GLY A 175 -8.94 -6.23 -29.90
CA GLY A 175 -9.58 -5.62 -31.07
C GLY A 175 -9.60 -4.09 -31.05
N GLY A 176 -9.26 -3.47 -29.91
CA GLY A 176 -9.00 -2.05 -29.75
C GLY A 176 -7.72 -1.58 -30.46
N GLN A 177 -7.74 -1.47 -31.78
CA GLN A 177 -6.74 -0.71 -32.54
C GLN A 177 -7.43 0.38 -33.36
N PRO A 178 -7.37 1.66 -32.95
CA PRO A 178 -7.15 2.68 -33.93
C PRO A 178 -5.71 2.53 -34.40
N CYS A 179 -5.55 2.21 -35.68
CA CYS A 179 -4.32 2.38 -36.43
C CYS A 179 -3.72 3.77 -36.15
N LEU A 180 -2.74 3.85 -35.25
CA LEU A 180 -1.83 4.98 -35.13
C LEU A 180 -0.44 4.53 -35.57
N ILE A 181 -0.36 3.88 -36.73
CA ILE A 181 0.87 3.82 -37.52
C ILE A 181 0.66 4.79 -38.68
N GLY A 182 1.26 5.98 -38.57
CA GLY A 182 1.50 6.88 -39.71
C GLY A 182 0.67 8.16 -39.77
N SER A 183 1.01 9.19 -38.98
CA SER A 183 0.82 10.61 -39.37
C SER A 183 1.59 11.59 -38.47
N GLN A 184 2.87 11.31 -38.21
CA GLN A 184 3.83 12.32 -37.74
C GLN A 184 5.20 12.09 -38.40
N GLU A 185 5.25 12.06 -39.73
CA GLU A 185 6.46 12.40 -40.49
C GLU A 185 6.10 12.91 -41.91
N ILE A 186 5.18 13.87 -41.98
CA ILE A 186 5.06 14.78 -43.12
C ILE A 186 4.95 16.19 -42.53
N ALA A 187 6.09 16.76 -42.13
CA ALA A 187 6.35 18.20 -42.08
C ALA A 187 7.74 18.51 -41.49
N ARG A 188 8.80 18.20 -42.24
CA ARG A 188 9.86 19.17 -42.61
C ARG A 188 10.98 18.49 -43.38
#